data_AF-A0A2E3Q1D1-F1
#
_entry.id   AF-A0A2E3Q1D1-F1
#
_cell.length_a   1.000
_cell.length_b   1.000
_cell.length_c   1.000
_cell.angle_alpha   90.00
_cell.angle_beta   90.00
_cell.angle_gamma   90.00
#
_symmetry.space_group_name_H-M   'P 1'
#
loop_
_entity.id
_entity.type
_entity.pdbx_description
1 polymer ?
#
loop_
_entity_poly.entity_id
_entity_poly.type
_entity_poly.pdbx_seq_one_letter_code
_entity_poly.pdbx_strand_id
1 'polypeptide(L)'
;MDEEVHFVAGQSFLDAFRESIFNAVLGHRATMICTSRRVVVVRPSSLRASMQIAWIDATGMAAIERRRNLFRMVVGVVLLFYAISSLAGGMLSGFAAGLAGGSGIDGSILSMASSAGLIIASVAGLLGLLAILTASRRAMVVSCSGSEVLFCCMAMGPWHLAQIDAARQSLSSDAPSSKGRIAPPTTFEGG
;
A
#
# COMPACT_ATOMS: atom_id res chain seq x y z
N MET A 1 2.37 23.59 27.52
CA MET A 1 2.91 23.40 26.16
C MET A 1 1.78 22.81 25.35
N ASP A 2 1.17 23.64 24.53
CA ASP A 2 0.06 23.25 23.66
C ASP A 2 0.59 22.35 22.54
N GLU A 3 -0.17 21.31 22.18
CA GLU A 3 0.19 20.40 21.09
C GLU A 3 -0.34 20.98 19.78
N GLU A 4 0.54 21.52 18.94
CA GLU A 4 0.17 22.09 17.64
C GLU A 4 0.07 20.98 16.57
N VAL A 5 -0.90 21.11 15.67
CA VAL A 5 -1.10 20.19 14.54
C VAL A 5 -0.42 20.77 13.30
N HIS A 6 0.65 20.14 12.82
CA HIS A 6 1.36 20.58 11.62
C HIS A 6 0.61 20.21 10.35
N PHE A 7 0.11 18.97 10.25
CA PHE A 7 -0.69 18.54 9.11
C PHE A 7 -1.57 17.33 9.42
N VAL A 8 -2.60 17.16 8.59
CA VAL A 8 -3.46 15.97 8.53
C VAL A 8 -3.48 15.47 7.10
N ALA A 9 -3.14 14.20 6.90
CA ALA A 9 -3.14 13.54 5.61
C ALA A 9 -4.15 12.36 5.61
N GLY A 10 -5.09 12.39 4.68
CA GLY A 10 -6.08 11.33 4.49
C GLY A 10 -5.67 10.36 3.39
N GLN A 11 -6.02 9.09 3.55
CA GLN A 11 -5.88 8.08 2.50
C GLN A 11 -6.98 8.26 1.45
N SER A 12 -6.61 8.22 0.17
CA SER A 12 -7.56 8.27 -0.94
C SER A 12 -8.36 6.97 -1.07
N PHE A 13 -9.51 7.00 -1.76
CA PHE A 13 -10.28 5.79 -2.05
C PHE A 13 -9.45 4.73 -2.78
N LEU A 14 -8.63 5.17 -3.76
CA LEU A 14 -7.77 4.26 -4.51
C LEU A 14 -6.70 3.62 -3.63
N ASP A 15 -6.13 4.36 -2.67
CA ASP A 15 -5.13 3.82 -1.75
C ASP A 15 -5.76 2.82 -0.77
N ALA A 16 -6.94 3.13 -0.23
CA ALA A 16 -7.72 2.20 0.58
C ALA A 16 -8.13 0.95 -0.22
N PHE A 17 -8.58 1.11 -1.47
CA PHE A 17 -9.01 0.01 -2.35
C PHE A 17 -7.85 -0.92 -2.68
N ARG A 18 -6.67 -0.34 -2.89
CA ARG A 18 -5.46 -1.12 -3.05
C ARG A 18 -5.21 -1.93 -1.79
N GLU A 19 -5.31 -1.37 -0.58
CA GLU A 19 -5.07 -2.08 0.68
C GLU A 19 -6.09 -3.20 0.92
N SER A 20 -7.38 -2.87 0.90
CA SER A 20 -8.47 -3.82 1.00
C SER A 20 -9.70 -3.25 0.30
N ILE A 21 -10.22 -4.00 -0.67
CA ILE A 21 -11.44 -3.65 -1.42
C ILE A 21 -12.60 -3.47 -0.44
N PHE A 22 -12.73 -4.36 0.54
CA PHE A 22 -13.78 -4.30 1.55
C PHE A 22 -13.70 -3.02 2.40
N ASN A 23 -12.51 -2.64 2.85
CA ASN A 23 -12.35 -1.42 3.65
C ASN A 23 -12.67 -0.17 2.82
N ALA A 24 -12.28 -0.15 1.55
CA ALA A 24 -12.59 0.97 0.67
C ALA A 24 -14.09 1.14 0.40
N VAL A 25 -14.81 0.04 0.17
CA VAL A 25 -16.27 0.06 -0.06
C VAL A 25 -17.02 0.49 1.20
N LEU A 26 -16.55 0.06 2.38
CA LEU A 26 -17.12 0.49 3.67
C LEU A 26 -16.73 1.93 4.06
N GLY A 27 -15.92 2.63 3.25
CA GLY A 27 -15.47 3.99 3.56
C GLY A 27 -14.40 4.06 4.66
N HIS A 28 -13.84 2.94 5.08
CA HIS A 28 -12.74 2.88 6.04
C HIS A 28 -11.45 3.37 5.38
N ARG A 29 -11.09 4.62 5.65
CA ARG A 29 -9.88 5.28 5.13
C ARG A 29 -8.93 5.61 6.27
N ALA A 30 -7.65 5.29 6.10
CA ALA A 30 -6.65 5.65 7.08
C ALA A 30 -6.39 7.16 7.10
N THR A 31 -6.03 7.70 8.26
CA THR A 31 -5.63 9.09 8.43
C THR A 31 -4.32 9.15 9.21
N MET A 32 -3.44 10.05 8.79
CA MET A 32 -2.22 10.39 9.51
C MET A 32 -2.35 11.82 10.02
N ILE A 33 -2.00 12.00 11.28
CA ILE A 33 -1.99 13.30 11.96
C ILE A 33 -0.57 13.49 12.48
N CYS A 34 0.07 14.57 12.06
CA CYS A 34 1.37 14.97 12.58
C CYS A 34 1.16 16.16 13.52
N THR A 35 1.49 15.96 14.78
CA THR A 35 1.55 17.02 15.78
C THR A 35 2.99 17.36 16.10
N SER A 36 3.23 18.40 16.89
CA SER A 36 4.59 18.77 17.30
C SER A 36 5.26 17.67 18.13
N ARG A 37 4.51 16.78 18.80
CA ARG A 37 5.09 15.73 19.67
C ARG A 37 5.02 14.33 19.11
N ARG A 38 4.08 14.04 18.22
CA ARG A 38 3.81 12.67 17.76
C ARG A 38 3.23 12.65 16.36
N VAL A 39 3.50 11.55 15.68
CA VAL A 39 2.85 11.16 14.44
C VAL A 39 1.90 10.03 14.76
N VAL A 40 0.61 10.25 14.51
CA VAL A 40 -0.46 9.30 14.76
C VAL A 40 -0.99 8.81 13.42
N VAL A 41 -1.11 7.49 13.27
CA VAL A 41 -1.75 6.86 12.11
C VAL A 41 -2.94 6.05 12.61
N VAL A 42 -4.13 6.45 12.19
CA VAL A 42 -5.38 5.75 12.49
C VAL A 42 -5.78 4.97 11.24
N ARG A 43 -5.83 3.64 11.35
CA ARG A 43 -6.39 2.78 10.31
C ARG A 43 -7.70 2.16 10.81
N PRO A 44 -8.85 2.63 10.32
CA PRO A 44 -10.10 1.93 10.55
C PRO A 44 -10.08 0.60 9.79
N SER A 45 -10.52 -0.46 10.45
CA SER A 45 -10.68 -1.79 9.86
C SER A 45 -11.97 -2.38 10.40
N SER A 46 -12.63 -3.21 9.61
CA SER A 46 -13.90 -3.84 10.00
C SER A 46 -13.76 -4.76 11.22
N LEU A 47 -12.59 -5.37 11.42
CA LEU A 47 -12.34 -6.31 12.51
C LEU A 47 -11.79 -5.61 13.77
N ARG A 48 -10.80 -4.72 13.59
CA ARG A 48 -10.18 -4.01 14.71
C ARG A 48 -9.55 -2.72 14.22
N ALA A 49 -10.07 -1.58 14.67
CA ALA A 49 -9.41 -0.30 14.46
C ALA A 49 -7.99 -0.38 15.03
N SER A 50 -7.00 -0.07 14.20
CA SER A 50 -5.60 -0.04 14.63
C SER A 50 -5.12 1.40 14.65
N MET A 51 -4.54 1.81 15.77
CA MET A 51 -3.91 3.10 15.94
C MET A 51 -2.42 2.86 16.20
N GLN A 52 -1.57 3.52 15.43
CA GLN A 52 -0.13 3.49 15.62
C GLN A 52 0.33 4.91 15.97
N ILE A 53 1.16 5.02 17.01
CA ILE A 53 1.65 6.31 17.50
C ILE A 53 3.17 6.24 17.51
N ALA A 54 3.80 7.20 16.86
CA ALA A 54 5.24 7.43 16.86
C ALA A 54 5.53 8.74 17.57
N TRP A 55 6.27 8.71 18.68
CA TRP A 55 6.73 9.91 19.38
C TRP A 55 7.91 10.50 18.65
N ILE A 56 7.84 11.80 18.30
CA ILE A 56 8.86 12.48 17.49
C ILE A 56 10.25 12.39 18.14
N ASP A 57 10.32 12.48 19.47
CA ASP A 57 11.54 12.25 20.27
C ASP A 57 12.22 10.90 20.02
N ALA A 58 11.42 9.85 19.83
CA ALA A 58 11.89 8.50 19.63
C ALA A 58 12.05 8.15 18.15
N THR A 59 11.75 9.08 17.23
CA THR A 59 11.83 8.81 15.79
C THR A 59 13.27 8.92 15.29
N GLY A 60 13.85 7.79 14.87
CA GLY A 60 15.19 7.75 14.29
C GLY A 60 15.19 8.24 12.83
N MET A 61 14.21 7.81 12.03
CA MET A 61 14.17 8.09 10.59
C MET A 61 12.74 8.32 10.08
N ALA A 62 12.58 9.25 9.15
CA ALA A 62 11.35 9.42 8.39
C ALA A 62 11.70 9.40 6.89
N ALA A 63 11.09 8.50 6.13
CA ALA A 63 11.37 8.34 4.71
C ALA A 63 10.09 8.07 3.92
N ILE A 64 10.09 8.44 2.64
CA ILE A 64 9.08 8.00 1.68
C ILE A 64 9.64 6.81 0.94
N GLU A 65 9.07 5.63 1.19
CA GLU A 65 9.42 4.39 0.52
C GLU A 65 8.40 4.03 -0.55
N ARG A 66 8.87 3.35 -1.59
CA ARG A 66 7.98 2.72 -2.58
C ARG A 66 7.91 1.22 -2.31
N ARG A 67 6.86 0.78 -1.63
CA ARG A 67 6.62 -0.65 -1.37
C ARG A 67 5.98 -1.31 -2.59
N ARG A 68 6.55 -2.42 -3.03
CA ARG A 68 6.00 -3.26 -4.10
C ARG A 68 5.48 -4.55 -3.50
N ASN A 69 4.21 -4.87 -3.76
CA ASN A 69 3.66 -6.16 -3.36
C ASN A 69 4.04 -7.20 -4.42
N LEU A 70 5.11 -7.93 -4.17
CA LEU A 70 5.64 -8.97 -5.07
C LEU A 70 4.59 -10.03 -5.41
N PHE A 71 3.78 -10.44 -4.43
CA PHE A 71 2.72 -11.42 -4.67
C PHE A 71 1.71 -10.93 -5.71
N ARG A 72 1.22 -9.69 -5.58
CA ARG A 72 0.30 -9.10 -6.58
C ARG A 72 0.96 -8.95 -7.95
N MET A 73 2.25 -8.66 -7.99
CA MET A 73 2.99 -8.59 -9.24
C MET A 73 3.07 -9.97 -9.91
N VAL A 74 3.42 -11.02 -9.17
CA VAL A 74 3.47 -12.40 -9.69
C VAL A 74 2.10 -12.85 -10.18
N VAL A 75 1.04 -12.67 -9.38
CA VAL A 75 -0.33 -13.00 -9.77
C VAL A 75 -0.74 -12.23 -11.04
N GLY A 76 -0.42 -10.94 -11.10
CA GLY A 76 -0.72 -10.12 -12.27
C GLY A 76 0.00 -10.58 -13.53
N VAL A 77 1.28 -10.98 -13.42
CA VAL A 77 2.07 -11.53 -14.52
C VAL A 77 1.50 -12.88 -14.98
N VAL A 78 1.12 -13.77 -14.05
CA VAL A 78 0.51 -15.07 -14.38
C VAL A 78 -0.82 -14.88 -15.10
N LEU A 79 -1.68 -13.97 -14.63
CA LEU A 79 -2.96 -13.65 -15.29
C LEU A 79 -2.75 -13.06 -16.69
N LEU A 80 -1.76 -12.19 -16.84
CA LEU A 80 -1.44 -11.58 -18.12
C LEU A 80 -0.85 -12.61 -19.09
N PHE A 81 0.00 -13.52 -18.61
CA PHE A 81 0.51 -14.63 -19.40
C PHE A 81 -0.62 -15.56 -19.85
N TYR A 82 -1.54 -15.93 -18.95
CA TYR A 82 -2.73 -16.71 -19.27
C TYR A 82 -3.59 -16.02 -20.35
N ALA A 83 -3.83 -14.72 -20.21
CA ALA A 83 -4.58 -13.94 -21.18
C ALA A 83 -3.92 -13.95 -22.56
N ILE A 84 -2.60 -13.74 -22.64
CA ILE A 84 -1.84 -13.77 -23.90
C ILE A 84 -1.86 -15.16 -24.53
N SER A 85 -1.60 -16.21 -23.75
CA SER A 85 -1.63 -17.60 -24.25
C SER A 85 -3.02 -17.99 -24.75
N SER A 86 -4.08 -17.57 -24.05
CA SER A 86 -5.45 -17.81 -24.47
C SER A 86 -5.83 -17.01 -25.71
N LEU A 87 -5.33 -15.78 -25.87
CA LEU A 87 -5.57 -14.98 -27.08
C LEU A 87 -4.86 -15.59 -28.28
N ALA A 88 -3.60 -16.01 -28.13
CA ALA A 88 -2.83 -16.67 -29.17
C ALA A 88 -3.46 -18.01 -29.58
N GLY A 89 -3.89 -18.83 -28.61
CA GLY A 89 -4.61 -20.09 -28.87
C GLY A 89 -5.97 -19.87 -29.54
N GLY A 90 -6.71 -18.83 -29.14
CA GLY A 90 -7.98 -18.44 -29.76
C GLY A 90 -7.83 -17.94 -31.20
N MET A 91 -6.79 -17.16 -31.48
CA MET A 91 -6.49 -16.69 -32.85
C MET A 91 -6.01 -17.83 -33.75
N LEU A 92 -5.17 -18.74 -33.25
CA LEU A 92 -4.67 -19.89 -34.02
C LEU A 92 -5.79 -20.90 -34.35
N SER A 93 -6.65 -21.19 -33.38
CA SER A 93 -7.81 -22.08 -33.58
C SER A 93 -8.89 -21.45 -34.46
N GLY A 94 -9.16 -20.14 -34.31
CA GLY A 94 -10.07 -19.40 -35.19
C GLY A 94 -9.58 -19.30 -36.63
N PHE A 95 -8.28 -19.16 -36.85
CA PHE A 95 -7.67 -19.15 -38.18
C PHE A 95 -7.69 -20.55 -38.82
N ALA A 96 -7.41 -21.61 -38.06
CA ALA A 96 -7.51 -23.00 -38.54
C ALA A 96 -8.95 -23.38 -38.92
N ALA A 97 -9.95 -22.95 -38.13
CA ALA A 97 -11.36 -23.15 -38.42
C ALA A 97 -11.84 -22.31 -39.64
N GLY A 98 -11.23 -21.15 -39.90
CA GLY A 98 -11.50 -20.35 -41.09
C GLY A 98 -10.87 -20.91 -42.38
N LEU A 99 -9.74 -21.63 -42.27
CA LEU A 99 -9.08 -22.29 -43.39
C LEU A 99 -9.69 -23.67 -43.71
N ALA A 100 -10.16 -24.39 -42.69
CA ALA A 100 -10.92 -25.63 -42.84
C ALA A 100 -12.38 -25.29 -43.17
N GLY A 101 -12.66 -25.00 -44.45
CA GLY A 101 -14.00 -24.70 -44.96
C GLY A 101 -15.07 -25.59 -44.32
N GLY A 102 -16.07 -24.94 -43.71
CA GLY A 102 -17.01 -25.53 -42.77
C GLY A 102 -17.55 -26.90 -43.15
N SER A 103 -17.15 -27.93 -42.40
CA SER A 103 -17.85 -29.21 -42.33
C SER A 103 -18.79 -29.21 -41.11
N GLY A 104 -19.87 -28.43 -41.25
CA GLY A 104 -21.25 -28.80 -40.91
C GLY A 104 -21.69 -29.17 -39.49
N ILE A 105 -20.87 -29.65 -38.55
CA ILE A 105 -21.45 -30.29 -37.33
C ILE A 105 -20.92 -29.79 -35.98
N ASP A 106 -19.74 -29.14 -35.88
CA ASP A 106 -19.19 -28.69 -34.57
C ASP A 106 -18.88 -27.18 -34.44
N GLY A 107 -19.25 -26.36 -35.43
CA GLY A 107 -18.90 -24.93 -35.47
C GLY A 107 -19.61 -24.03 -34.44
N SER A 108 -20.77 -24.43 -33.93
CA SER A 108 -21.54 -23.62 -32.97
C SER A 108 -20.99 -23.73 -31.54
N ILE A 109 -20.67 -24.94 -31.08
CA ILE A 109 -20.15 -25.18 -29.72
C ILE A 109 -18.68 -24.71 -29.64
N LEU A 110 -17.88 -24.94 -30.69
CA LEU A 110 -16.50 -24.47 -30.75
C LEU A 110 -16.41 -22.94 -30.90
N SER A 111 -17.36 -22.28 -31.61
CA SER A 111 -17.39 -20.81 -31.70
C SER A 111 -17.95 -20.13 -30.43
N MET A 112 -18.90 -20.77 -29.74
CA MET A 112 -19.36 -20.32 -28.41
C MET A 112 -18.27 -20.51 -27.34
N ALA A 113 -17.54 -21.64 -27.35
CA ALA A 113 -16.44 -21.90 -26.43
C ALA A 113 -15.24 -20.96 -26.66
N SER A 114 -14.91 -20.66 -27.93
CA SER A 114 -13.83 -19.72 -28.27
C SER A 114 -14.19 -18.26 -27.97
N SER A 115 -15.44 -17.84 -28.21
CA SER A 115 -15.90 -16.48 -27.84
C SER A 115 -16.00 -16.29 -26.32
N ALA A 116 -16.49 -17.28 -25.57
CA ALA A 116 -16.46 -17.25 -24.11
C ALA A 116 -15.03 -17.24 -23.57
N GLY A 117 -14.13 -18.02 -24.17
CA GLY A 117 -12.70 -18.04 -23.83
C GLY A 117 -12.01 -16.69 -24.06
N LEU A 118 -12.32 -16.00 -25.16
CA LEU A 118 -11.80 -14.66 -25.44
C LEU A 118 -12.30 -13.61 -24.43
N ILE A 119 -13.57 -13.69 -24.02
CA ILE A 119 -14.13 -12.79 -23.00
C ILE A 119 -13.39 -13.01 -21.67
N ILE A 120 -13.26 -14.26 -21.22
CA ILE A 120 -12.56 -14.60 -19.97
C ILE A 120 -11.09 -14.17 -20.03
N ALA A 121 -10.41 -14.43 -21.15
CA ALA A 121 -9.02 -14.02 -21.35
C ALA A 121 -8.85 -12.49 -21.31
N SER A 122 -9.76 -11.73 -21.92
CA SER A 122 -9.71 -10.27 -21.92
C SER A 122 -9.93 -9.69 -20.52
N VAL A 123 -10.89 -10.24 -19.76
CA VAL A 123 -11.15 -9.84 -18.36
C VAL A 123 -9.96 -10.22 -17.47
N ALA A 124 -9.42 -11.43 -17.61
CA ALA A 124 -8.23 -11.87 -16.88
C ALA A 124 -7.00 -11.01 -17.19
N GLY A 125 -6.81 -10.62 -18.46
CA GLY A 125 -5.73 -9.73 -18.88
C GLY A 125 -5.88 -8.33 -18.28
N LEU A 126 -7.10 -7.78 -18.26
CA LEU A 126 -7.39 -6.47 -17.68
C LEU A 126 -7.18 -6.48 -16.16
N LEU A 127 -7.62 -7.53 -15.48
CA LEU A 127 -7.36 -7.76 -14.05
C LEU A 127 -5.86 -7.93 -13.77
N GLY A 128 -5.13 -8.66 -14.61
CA GLY A 128 -3.68 -8.82 -14.51
C GLY A 128 -2.93 -7.49 -14.65
N LEU A 129 -3.29 -6.68 -15.63
CA LEU A 129 -2.72 -5.34 -15.84
C LEU A 129 -3.01 -4.43 -14.64
N LEU A 130 -4.26 -4.41 -14.15
CA LEU A 130 -4.64 -3.65 -12.96
C LEU A 130 -3.87 -4.11 -11.72
N ALA A 131 -3.67 -5.42 -11.54
CA ALA A 131 -2.89 -5.98 -10.44
C ALA A 131 -1.44 -5.50 -10.49
N ILE A 132 -0.82 -5.46 -11.67
CA ILE A 132 0.56 -4.96 -11.88
C ILE A 132 0.63 -3.46 -11.59
N LEU A 133 -0.27 -2.66 -12.15
CA LEU A 133 -0.29 -1.21 -11.95
C LEU A 133 -0.50 -0.83 -10.48
N THR A 134 -1.34 -1.59 -9.78
CA THR A 134 -1.63 -1.39 -8.36
C THR A 134 -0.64 -2.07 -7.41
N ALA A 135 0.36 -2.80 -7.93
CA ALA A 135 1.37 -3.49 -7.13
C ALA A 135 2.34 -2.51 -6.44
N SER A 136 2.54 -1.32 -7.02
CA SER A 136 3.44 -0.31 -6.46
C SER A 136 2.68 0.75 -5.66
N ARG A 137 3.13 1.03 -4.43
CA ARG A 137 2.56 2.04 -3.55
C ARG A 137 3.64 2.90 -2.94
N ARG A 138 3.35 4.19 -2.77
CA ARG A 138 4.14 5.06 -1.91
C ARG A 138 3.62 4.90 -0.49
N ALA A 139 4.53 4.78 0.45
CA ALA A 139 4.26 4.78 1.87
C ALA A 139 5.28 5.69 2.53
N MET A 140 4.87 6.52 3.49
CA MET A 140 5.84 7.11 4.40
C MET A 140 5.99 6.20 5.62
N VAL A 141 7.25 6.02 5.98
CA VAL A 141 7.71 5.16 7.04
C VAL A 141 8.36 6.06 8.06
N VAL A 142 7.86 6.00 9.28
CA VAL A 142 8.43 6.67 10.44
C VAL A 142 8.94 5.58 11.36
N SER A 143 10.26 5.44 11.43
CA SER A 143 10.92 4.45 12.28
C SER A 143 11.16 5.05 13.66
N CYS A 144 10.58 4.43 14.68
CA CYS A 144 10.86 4.68 16.09
C CYS A 144 11.78 3.58 16.63
N SER A 145 12.53 3.89 17.70
CA SER A 145 13.39 2.92 18.40
C SER A 145 12.64 1.61 18.70
N GLY A 146 12.81 0.59 17.84
CA GLY A 146 12.17 -0.72 17.93
C GLY A 146 10.83 -0.93 17.20
N SER A 147 10.22 0.08 16.57
CA SER A 147 8.96 -0.09 15.84
C SER A 147 8.79 0.86 14.66
N GLU A 148 8.24 0.38 13.54
CA GLU A 148 7.93 1.20 12.36
C GLU A 148 6.44 1.54 12.29
N VAL A 149 6.15 2.83 12.16
CA VAL A 149 4.82 3.33 11.81
C VAL A 149 4.77 3.57 10.31
N LEU A 150 3.86 2.88 9.66
CA LEU A 150 3.69 2.93 8.21
C LEU A 150 2.42 3.72 7.89
N PHE A 151 2.43 4.55 6.85
CA PHE A 151 1.21 5.12 6.29
C PHE A 151 1.27 5.07 4.76
N CYS A 152 0.34 4.33 4.16
CA CYS A 152 0.31 4.06 2.73
C CYS A 152 -0.61 5.07 2.04
N CYS A 153 -0.05 6.17 1.53
CA CYS A 153 -0.79 7.18 0.79
C CYS A 153 0.04 7.70 -0.39
N MET A 154 -0.55 7.74 -1.59
CA MET A 154 0.14 8.25 -2.78
C MET A 154 0.31 9.76 -2.78
N ALA A 155 -0.56 10.49 -2.07
CA ALA A 155 -0.48 11.94 -1.94
C ALA A 155 0.67 12.41 -1.04
N MET A 156 1.32 11.50 -0.31
CA MET A 156 2.49 11.87 0.48
C MET A 156 3.68 12.20 -0.41
N GLY A 157 4.27 13.34 -0.10
CA GLY A 157 5.33 13.96 -0.86
C GLY A 157 6.35 14.64 0.05
N PRO A 158 7.41 15.23 -0.54
CA PRO A 158 8.54 15.80 0.19
C PRO A 158 8.14 16.86 1.21
N TRP A 159 7.07 17.61 0.95
CA TRP A 159 6.55 18.62 1.87
C TRP A 159 6.17 18.03 3.24
N HIS A 160 5.58 16.83 3.28
CA HIS A 160 5.19 16.18 4.54
C HIS A 160 6.43 15.69 5.32
N LEU A 161 7.48 15.26 4.61
CA LEU A 161 8.76 14.93 5.24
C LEU A 161 9.41 16.17 5.86
N ALA A 162 9.40 17.30 5.15
CA ALA A 162 9.95 18.54 5.65
C ALA A 162 9.24 19.03 6.91
N GLN A 163 7.92 18.84 7.01
CA GLN A 163 7.16 19.15 8.23
C GLN A 163 7.54 18.25 9.42
N ILE A 164 7.74 16.95 9.18
CA ILE A 164 8.20 16.02 10.24
C ILE A 164 9.62 16.39 10.69
N ASP A 165 10.50 16.74 9.76
CA ASP A 165 11.87 17.14 10.07
C ASP A 165 11.92 18.48 10.82
N ALA A 166 11.09 19.46 10.42
CA ALA A 166 10.92 20.71 11.15
C ALA A 166 10.42 20.48 12.58
N ALA A 167 9.44 19.59 12.77
CA ALA A 167 8.93 19.22 14.09
C ALA A 167 10.03 18.56 14.96
N ARG A 168 10.87 17.68 14.39
CA ARG A 168 12.03 17.12 15.08
C ARG A 168 13.04 18.19 15.50
N GLN A 169 13.37 19.11 14.61
CA GLN A 169 14.33 20.18 14.88
C GLN A 169 13.81 21.11 15.99
N SER A 170 12.51 21.42 16.00
CA SER A 170 11.89 22.23 17.05
C SER A 170 11.96 21.59 18.45
N LEU A 171 11.82 20.26 18.54
CA LEU A 171 12.04 19.57 19.82
C LEU A 171 13.51 19.54 20.24
N SER A 172 14.43 19.43 19.29
CA SER A 172 15.86 19.44 19.59
C SER A 172 16.36 20.81 20.08
N SER A 173 15.75 21.92 19.61
CA SER A 173 16.08 23.27 20.07
C SER A 173 15.53 23.57 21.46
N ASP A 174 14.41 22.94 21.83
CA ASP A 174 13.81 23.06 23.16
C ASP A 174 14.41 22.08 24.19
N ALA A 175 15.31 21.19 23.76
CA ALA A 175 16.04 20.32 24.68
C ALA A 175 17.03 21.18 25.49
N PRO A 176 16.84 21.39 26.80
CA PRO A 176 17.84 22.07 27.60
C PRO A 176 19.14 21.28 27.52
N SER A 177 20.23 21.97 27.19
CA SER A 177 21.61 21.51 27.32
C SER A 177 21.83 20.84 28.68
N SER A 178 21.63 19.52 28.74
CA SER A 178 21.88 18.72 29.93
C SER A 178 23.26 18.08 29.83
N LYS A 179 24.28 18.91 30.04
CA LYS A 179 25.44 18.46 30.81
C LYS A 179 24.92 18.05 32.19
N GLY A 180 24.56 16.78 32.34
CA GLY A 180 23.98 16.30 33.59
C GLY A 180 23.25 14.97 33.45
N ARG A 181 23.88 13.98 32.81
CA ARG A 181 23.44 12.58 32.95
C ARG A 181 23.77 12.12 34.37
N ILE A 182 22.87 12.36 35.31
CA ILE A 182 22.87 11.70 36.61
C ILE A 182 22.44 10.26 36.35
N ALA A 183 23.39 9.32 36.49
CA ALA A 183 23.09 7.90 36.54
C ALA A 183 22.14 7.62 37.73
N PRO A 184 21.21 6.66 37.62
CA PRO A 184 20.38 6.30 38.76
C PRO A 184 21.26 5.79 39.92
N PRO A 185 21.03 6.23 41.17
CA PRO A 185 21.74 5.68 42.31
C PRO A 185 21.32 4.23 42.51
N THR A 186 22.25 3.31 42.27
CA THR A 186 22.11 1.92 42.73
C THR A 186 22.16 1.91 44.25
N THR A 187 20.99 1.99 44.88
CA THR A 187 20.81 1.65 46.29
C THR A 187 19.97 0.38 46.35
N PHE A 188 20.63 -0.73 46.68
CA PHE A 188 20.02 -1.87 47.32
C PHE A 188 20.97 -2.28 48.44
N GLU A 189 20.71 -1.75 49.64
CA GLU A 189 21.16 -2.35 50.89
C GLU A 189 20.19 -3.44 51.29
N GLY A 190 20.73 -4.56 51.81
CA GLY A 190 20.13 -5.29 52.92
C GLY A 190 19.25 -6.50 52.60
N GLY A 191 19.82 -7.70 52.81
CA GLY A 191 19.14 -8.99 52.86
C GLY A 191 20.12 -10.15 52.85
#